data_AF-A0A8T4SD42-F1
#
_entry.id   AF-A0A8T4SD42-F1
#
_cell.length_a   1.000
_cell.length_b   1.000
_cell.length_c   1.000
_cell.angle_alpha   90.00
_cell.angle_beta   90.00
_cell.angle_gamma   90.00
#
_symmetry.space_group_name_H-M   'P 1'
#
loop_
_entity.id
_entity.type
_entity.pdbx_description
1 polymer ?
#
loop_
_entity_poly.entity_id
_entity_poly.type
_entity_poly.pdbx_seq_one_letter_code
_entity_poly.pdbx_strand_id
1 'polypeptide(L)' 'MSLKNLLGLDDMNISDTEIMEKIKSALDHDLNEVEFVRNDGTLVVVRLPRIDFVHQMDPWDGFTGYRNN' A
#
# COMPACT_ATOMS: atom_id res chain seq x y z
N MET A 1 9.63 -15.25 -10.57
CA MET A 1 10.00 -13.82 -10.54
C MET A 1 10.14 -13.42 -9.08
N SER A 2 11.25 -12.81 -8.71
CA SER A 2 11.48 -12.26 -7.36
C SER A 2 10.82 -10.88 -7.22
N LEU A 3 10.46 -10.50 -5.99
CA LEU A 3 9.82 -9.22 -5.70
C LEU A 3 10.76 -8.04 -6.05
N LYS A 4 12.07 -8.24 -5.86
CA LYS A 4 13.11 -7.29 -6.30
C LYS A 4 13.04 -6.98 -7.78
N ASN A 5 12.91 -8.01 -8.61
CA ASN A 5 12.93 -7.85 -10.06
C ASN A 5 11.66 -7.13 -10.56
N LEU A 6 10.53 -7.38 -9.89
CA LEU A 6 9.27 -6.67 -10.15
C LEU A 6 9.37 -5.17 -9.82
N LEU A 7 10.13 -4.82 -8.78
CA LEU A 7 10.27 -3.45 -8.28
C LEU A 7 11.51 -2.73 -8.83
N GLY A 8 12.30 -3.36 -9.70
CA GLY A 8 13.55 -2.81 -10.20
C GLY A 8 14.63 -2.64 -9.12
N LEU A 9 14.62 -3.50 -8.09
CA LEU A 9 15.56 -3.52 -6.97
C LEU A 9 16.57 -4.68 -7.08
N ASP A 10 16.76 -5.26 -8.27
CA ASP A 10 17.58 -6.47 -8.49
C ASP A 10 19.06 -6.27 -8.09
N ASP A 11 19.59 -5.06 -8.31
CA ASP A 11 20.96 -4.67 -7.96
C ASP A 11 21.16 -4.26 -6.48
N MET A 12 20.13 -4.39 -5.64
CA MET A 12 20.18 -3.99 -4.24
C MET A 12 20.45 -5.17 -3.31
N ASN A 13 21.32 -4.95 -2.31
CA ASN A 13 21.56 -5.91 -1.23
C ASN A 13 20.46 -5.85 -0.15
N ILE A 14 19.21 -5.86 -0.56
CA ILE A 14 18.02 -5.87 0.31
C ILE A 14 17.30 -7.20 0.14
N SER A 15 16.74 -7.78 1.19
CA SER A 15 15.95 -9.02 1.08
C SER A 15 14.51 -8.76 0.61
N ASP A 16 13.85 -9.78 0.01
CA ASP A 16 12.42 -9.70 -0.33
C ASP A 16 11.56 -9.42 0.93
N THR A 17 12.00 -9.93 2.10
CA THR A 17 11.38 -9.68 3.40
C THR A 17 11.45 -8.22 3.80
N GLU A 18 12.63 -7.58 3.74
CA GLU A 18 12.78 -6.15 4.05
C GLU A 18 11.95 -5.26 3.11
N ILE A 19 11.88 -5.63 1.84
CA ILE A 19 11.02 -4.92 0.87
C ILE A 19 9.56 -5.00 1.32
N MET A 20 9.08 -6.19 1.68
CA MET A 20 7.71 -6.36 2.19
C MET A 20 7.45 -5.59 3.47
N GLU A 21 8.40 -5.56 4.41
CA GLU A 21 8.27 -4.81 5.67
C GLU A 21 8.18 -3.31 5.43
N LYS A 22 9.02 -2.76 4.54
CA LYS A 22 8.95 -1.35 4.15
C LYS A 22 7.62 -1.00 3.47
N ILE A 23 7.15 -1.86 2.57
CA ILE A 23 5.85 -1.67 1.91
C ILE A 23 4.70 -1.73 2.92
N LYS A 24 4.70 -2.71 3.83
CA LYS A 24 3.68 -2.83 4.87
C LYS A 24 3.67 -1.63 5.80
N SER A 25 4.84 -1.17 6.24
CA SER A 25 4.96 0.04 7.06
C SER A 25 4.46 1.26 6.31
N ALA A 26 4.77 1.40 5.02
CA ALA A 26 4.25 2.50 4.22
C ALA A 26 2.71 2.46 4.08
N LEU A 27 2.12 1.29 3.88
CA LEU A 27 0.66 1.13 3.85
C LEU A 27 0.01 1.45 5.21
N ASP A 28 0.63 1.05 6.32
CA ASP A 28 0.13 1.32 7.67
C ASP A 28 0.16 2.82 8.02
N HIS A 29 1.12 3.56 7.43
CA HIS A 29 1.28 5.00 7.57
C HIS A 29 0.54 5.82 6.51
N ASP A 30 -0.36 5.21 5.72
CA ASP A 30 -1.07 5.85 4.60
C ASP A 30 -0.14 6.53 3.58
N LEU A 31 1.09 6.00 3.43
CA LEU A 31 2.05 6.49 2.45
C LEU A 31 1.73 5.93 1.06
N ASN A 32 1.84 6.80 0.08
CA ASN A 32 1.55 6.47 -1.32
C ASN A 32 2.78 6.00 -2.09
N GLU A 33 3.96 6.09 -1.47
CA GLU A 33 5.23 5.74 -2.08
C GLU A 33 6.25 5.31 -1.04
N VAL A 34 7.18 4.45 -1.47
CA VAL A 34 8.30 3.95 -0.68
C VAL A 34 9.58 4.25 -1.42
N GLU A 35 10.49 4.91 -0.73
CA GLU A 35 11.80 5.26 -1.26
C GLU A 35 12.84 4.20 -0.87
N PHE A 36 13.56 3.70 -1.87
CA PHE A 36 14.68 2.78 -1.73
C PHE A 36 15.93 3.45 -2.28
N VAL A 37 16.98 3.55 -1.47
CA VAL A 37 18.27 4.08 -1.91
C VAL A 37 19.16 2.90 -2.32
N ARG A 38 19.55 2.87 -3.59
CA ARG A 38 20.50 1.88 -4.13
C ARG A 38 21.92 2.15 -3.63
N ASN A 39 22.79 1.14 -3.77
CA ASN A 39 24.20 1.22 -3.38
C ASN A 39 25.01 2.29 -4.14
N ASP A 40 24.56 2.66 -5.34
CA ASP A 40 25.13 3.72 -6.17
C ASP A 40 24.62 5.12 -5.80
N GLY A 41 23.76 5.24 -4.78
CA GLY A 41 23.10 6.48 -4.38
C GLY A 41 21.85 6.81 -5.20
N THR A 42 21.46 5.97 -6.16
CA THR A 42 20.24 6.17 -6.95
C THR A 42 19.00 5.92 -6.10
N LEU A 43 18.05 6.86 -6.16
CA LEU A 43 16.79 6.79 -5.43
C LEU A 43 15.73 6.11 -6.32
N VAL A 44 15.16 5.01 -5.84
CA VAL A 44 14.08 4.27 -6.48
C VAL A 44 12.80 4.51 -5.69
N VAL A 45 11.82 5.14 -6.34
CA VAL A 45 10.52 5.43 -5.75
C VAL A 45 9.52 4.40 -6.24
N VAL A 46 9.02 3.57 -5.32
CA VAL A 46 7.96 2.61 -5.59
C VAL A 46 6.63 3.23 -5.17
N ARG A 47 5.79 3.57 -6.14
CA ARG A 47 4.43 4.05 -5.87
C ARG A 47 3.54 2.87 -5.53
N LEU A 48 2.94 2.92 -4.34
CA LEU A 48 1.98 1.93 -3.91
C LEU A 48 0.63 2.26 -4.54
N PRO A 49 -0.10 1.27 -5.09
CA PRO A 49 -1.46 1.51 -5.53
C PRO A 49 -2.27 1.92 -4.30
N ARG A 50 -2.87 3.12 -4.33
CA ARG A 50 -3.88 3.48 -3.34
C ARG A 50 -5.01 2.49 -3.49
N ILE A 51 -5.12 1.58 -2.52
CA ILE A 51 -6.37 0.90 -2.31
C ILE A 51 -7.17 1.88 -1.47
N ASP A 52 -7.83 2.83 -2.14
CA ASP A 52 -8.99 3.48 -1.58
C ASP A 52 -9.99 2.34 -1.34
N PHE A 53 -9.95 1.77 -0.14
CA PHE A 53 -11.09 1.04 0.37
C PHE A 53 -12.16 2.11 0.52
N VAL A 54 -12.87 2.36 -0.57
CA VAL A 54 -14.12 3.09 -0.55
C VAL A 54 -14.95 2.29 0.43
N HIS A 55 -14.98 2.76 1.68
CA HIS A 55 -15.92 2.33 2.68
C HIS A 55 -17.27 2.72 2.08
N GLN A 56 -17.82 1.85 1.24
CA GLN A 56 -19.24 1.80 0.96
C GLN A 56 -19.89 1.30 2.24
N MET A 57 -19.83 2.14 3.26
CA MET A 57 -20.70 2.07 4.40
C MET A 57 -21.94 2.80 3.93
N ASP A 58 -22.90 2.07 3.36
CA ASP A 58 -24.23 2.62 3.10
C ASP A 58 -24.78 3.17 4.42
N PRO A 59 -25.03 4.49 4.56
CA PRO A 59 -25.48 5.06 5.83
C PRO A 59 -26.96 4.79 6.13
N TRP A 60 -27.61 3.85 5.44
CA TRP A 60 -29.08 3.80 5.35
C TRP A 60 -29.73 2.46 5.68
N ASP A 61 -29.05 1.54 6.37
CA ASP A 61 -29.70 0.30 6.86
C ASP A 61 -30.38 0.47 8.23
N GLY A 62 -30.63 1.71 8.66
CA GLY A 62 -31.09 2.00 10.01
C GLY A 62 -32.02 3.18 10.15
N PHE A 63 -33.19 3.19 9.48
CA PHE A 63 -34.46 3.74 9.98
C PHE A 63 -35.53 3.77 8.87
N THR A 64 -36.63 3.03 9.05
CA THR A 64 -38.03 3.51 8.86
C THR A 64 -39.00 2.32 8.87
N GLY A 65 -39.15 1.71 10.05
CA GLY A 65 -40.16 0.70 10.34
C GLY A 65 -41.22 1.18 11.35
N TYR A 66 -41.58 2.46 11.32
CA TYR A 66 -42.80 2.95 11.98
C TYR A 66 -43.67 3.64 10.94
N ARG A 67 -44.60 2.87 10.37
CA ARG A 67 -45.77 3.44 9.70
C ARG A 67 -47.00 2.91 10.40
N ASN A 68 -47.42 3.66 11.43
CA ASN A 68 -48.81 3.65 11.88
C ASN A 68 -49.66 4.15 10.70
N ASN A 69 -50.54 3.30 10.19
CA ASN A 69 -51.93 3.65 9.90
C ASN A 69 -52.78 2.39 9.76
#